data_AF-J9G9H2-F1
#
_entry.id   AF-J9G9H2-F1
#
_cell.length_a   1.000
_cell.length_b   1.000
_cell.length_c   1.000
_cell.angle_alpha   90.00
_cell.angle_beta   90.00
_cell.angle_gamma   90.00
#
_symmetry.space_group_name_H-M   'P 1'
#
loop_
_entity.id
_entity.type
_entity.pdbx_description
1 polymer ?
#
loop_
_entity_poly.entity_id
_entity_poly.type
_entity_poly.pdbx_seq_one_letter_code
_entity_poly.pdbx_strand_id
1 'polypeptide(L)'
;MQRRFDAAANNGWKPEQYIFAETFEGGRYVNGGVSHTTRPDAEGNNEVIPSLLGMARFLPMYEGKLATRKGGCGSYHMENDYRSTPNYKWTREAIRLMQEHK
;
A
#
# COMPACT_ATOMS: atom_id res chain seq x y z
N MET A 1 1.77 -2.01 -8.86
CA MET A 1 1.98 -0.67 -8.26
C MET A 1 3.09 0.11 -8.94
N GLN A 2 4.27 -0.47 -9.18
CA GLN A 2 5.40 0.20 -9.85
C GLN A 2 5.01 1.00 -11.10
N ARG A 3 4.35 0.36 -12.09
CA ARG A 3 3.88 1.04 -13.31
C ARG A 3 3.07 2.31 -13.08
N ARG A 4 2.26 2.36 -12.01
CA ARG A 4 1.45 3.55 -11.66
C ARG A 4 2.34 4.67 -11.11
N PHE A 5 3.32 4.30 -10.28
CA PHE A 5 4.30 5.26 -9.79
C PHE A 5 5.22 5.76 -10.92
N ASP A 6 5.67 4.89 -11.83
CA ASP A 6 6.49 5.29 -12.98
C ASP A 6 5.79 6.36 -13.83
N ALA A 7 4.48 6.20 -14.05
CA ALA A 7 3.68 7.21 -14.73
C ALA A 7 3.63 8.55 -13.98
N ALA A 8 3.58 8.53 -12.65
CA ALA A 8 3.62 9.76 -11.84
C ALA A 8 5.03 10.38 -11.83
N ALA A 9 6.07 9.57 -11.72
CA ALA A 9 7.47 9.99 -11.77
C ALA A 9 7.81 10.65 -13.11
N ASN A 10 7.28 10.14 -14.22
CA ASN A 10 7.38 10.77 -15.55
C ASN A 10 6.73 12.17 -15.60
N ASN A 11 5.80 12.46 -14.69
CA ASN A 11 5.20 13.78 -14.51
C ASN A 11 5.90 14.60 -13.40
N GLY A 12 7.07 14.18 -12.95
CA GLY A 12 7.89 14.90 -11.95
C GLY A 12 7.57 14.60 -10.50
N TRP A 13 6.74 13.60 -10.20
CA TRP A 13 6.39 13.25 -8.81
C TRP A 13 7.48 12.42 -8.16
N LYS A 14 7.87 12.83 -6.95
CA LYS A 14 8.79 12.06 -6.09
C LYS A 14 8.03 11.01 -5.27
N PRO A 15 8.69 9.94 -4.79
CA PRO A 15 8.05 8.92 -3.94
C PRO A 15 7.23 9.49 -2.78
N GLU A 16 7.75 10.51 -2.10
CA GLU A 16 7.16 11.17 -0.93
C GLU A 16 5.88 11.96 -1.25
N GLN A 17 5.61 12.22 -2.53
CA GLN A 17 4.44 12.96 -2.99
C GLN A 17 3.31 12.03 -3.44
N TYR A 18 3.55 10.72 -3.53
CA TYR A 18 2.60 9.77 -4.09
C TYR A 18 1.95 8.88 -3.03
N ILE A 19 0.62 8.86 -3.01
CA ILE A 19 -0.21 8.03 -2.11
C ILE A 19 -0.96 7.00 -2.94
N PHE A 20 -0.92 5.74 -2.51
CA PHE A 20 -1.74 4.67 -3.10
C PHE A 20 -3.05 4.52 -2.31
N ALA A 21 -4.17 4.36 -3.00
CA ALA A 21 -5.46 4.15 -2.36
C ALA A 21 -6.15 2.87 -2.86
N GLU A 22 -6.79 2.16 -1.94
CA GLU A 22 -7.69 1.02 -2.19
C GLU A 22 -9.14 1.41 -1.91
N THR A 23 -10.13 0.72 -2.48
CA THR A 23 -11.53 0.92 -2.11
C THR A 23 -11.98 -0.09 -1.04
N PHE A 24 -12.57 0.41 0.04
CA PHE A 24 -13.22 -0.40 1.09
C PHE A 24 -14.74 -0.54 0.88
N GLU A 25 -15.26 0.04 -0.19
CA GLU A 25 -16.65 -0.10 -0.61
C GLU A 25 -16.97 -1.55 -1.03
N GLY A 26 -18.25 -1.91 -0.97
CA GLY A 26 -18.73 -3.23 -1.41
C GLY A 26 -18.24 -4.38 -0.53
N GLY A 27 -17.99 -4.13 0.75
CA GLY A 27 -17.52 -5.14 1.70
C GLY A 27 -16.02 -5.44 1.63
N ARG A 28 -15.26 -4.74 0.78
CA ARG A 28 -13.81 -4.96 0.66
C ARG A 28 -13.03 -4.69 1.94
N TYR A 29 -13.56 -3.86 2.84
CA TYR A 29 -12.99 -3.64 4.17
C TYR A 29 -12.76 -4.95 4.96
N VAL A 30 -13.59 -5.98 4.74
CA VAL A 30 -13.51 -7.25 5.48
C VAL A 30 -12.14 -7.90 5.31
N ASN A 31 -11.57 -7.81 4.10
CA ASN A 31 -10.29 -8.42 3.75
C ASN A 31 -9.15 -7.42 3.62
N GLY A 32 -9.36 -6.15 4.00
CA GLY A 32 -8.34 -5.10 3.81
C GLY A 32 -8.11 -4.74 2.34
N GLY A 33 -9.14 -4.90 1.50
CA GLY A 33 -9.09 -4.71 0.06
C GLY A 33 -9.15 -6.03 -0.73
N VAL A 34 -8.74 -5.98 -2.01
CA VAL A 34 -8.57 -7.16 -2.86
C VAL A 34 -7.23 -7.88 -2.59
N SER A 35 -7.07 -9.11 -3.07
CA SER A 35 -5.80 -9.83 -3.02
C SER A 35 -4.71 -9.12 -3.82
N HIS A 36 -3.52 -9.02 -3.24
CA HIS A 36 -2.35 -8.41 -3.84
C HIS A 36 -1.13 -9.32 -3.71
N THR A 37 -0.50 -9.63 -4.84
CA THR A 37 0.78 -10.35 -4.88
C THR A 37 1.92 -9.35 -4.71
N THR A 38 2.75 -9.55 -3.69
CA THR A 38 3.94 -8.72 -3.43
C THR A 38 4.97 -8.86 -4.55
N ARG A 39 5.97 -7.97 -4.57
CA ARG A 39 7.20 -8.29 -5.30
C ARG A 39 7.87 -9.52 -4.68
N PRO A 40 8.67 -10.26 -5.46
CA PRO A 40 9.45 -11.36 -4.92
C PRO A 40 10.36 -10.88 -3.80
N ASP A 41 10.54 -11.69 -2.77
CA ASP A 41 11.60 -11.53 -1.77
C ASP A 41 12.98 -11.89 -2.36
N ALA A 42 14.01 -11.89 -1.53
CA ALA A 42 15.38 -12.19 -1.96
C ALA A 42 15.53 -13.63 -2.46
N GLU A 43 14.68 -14.53 -1.97
CA GLU A 43 14.60 -15.94 -2.33
C GLU A 43 13.71 -16.20 -3.56
N GLY A 44 13.06 -15.15 -4.10
CA GLY A 44 12.21 -15.22 -5.29
C GLY A 44 10.76 -15.60 -5.01
N ASN A 45 10.33 -15.68 -3.75
CA ASN A 45 8.96 -16.02 -3.37
C ASN A 45 8.07 -14.77 -3.34
N ASN A 46 6.81 -14.95 -3.73
CA ASN A 46 5.78 -13.90 -3.60
C ASN A 46 4.81 -14.25 -2.48
N GLU A 47 4.34 -13.23 -1.77
CA GLU A 47 3.25 -13.36 -0.79
C GLU A 47 1.95 -12.82 -1.40
N VAL A 48 0.81 -13.43 -1.08
CA VAL A 48 -0.51 -12.87 -1.40
C VAL A 48 -1.12 -12.28 -0.14
N ILE A 49 -1.24 -10.96 -0.11
CA ILE A 49 -1.70 -10.19 1.06
C ILE A 49 -2.85 -9.25 0.68
N PRO A 50 -3.58 -8.69 1.67
CA PRO A 50 -4.50 -7.60 1.43
C PRO A 50 -3.84 -6.42 0.70
N SER A 51 -4.52 -5.88 -0.29
CA SER A 51 -4.02 -4.76 -1.12
C SER A 51 -3.66 -3.52 -0.32
N LEU A 52 -4.39 -3.14 0.73
CA LEU A 52 -3.99 -2.01 1.57
C LEU A 52 -2.62 -2.27 2.24
N LEU A 53 -2.38 -3.49 2.74
CA LEU A 53 -1.10 -3.85 3.35
C LEU A 53 0.01 -3.96 2.31
N GLY A 54 -0.32 -4.46 1.12
CA GLY A 54 0.58 -4.42 -0.04
C GLY A 54 1.00 -3.00 -0.39
N MET A 55 0.04 -2.08 -0.45
CA MET A 55 0.32 -0.66 -0.67
C MET A 55 1.14 -0.07 0.47
N ALA A 56 0.92 -0.47 1.72
CA ALA A 56 1.72 -0.02 2.87
C ALA A 56 3.19 -0.46 2.72
N ARG A 57 3.45 -1.75 2.47
CA ARG A 57 4.81 -2.32 2.29
C ARG A 57 5.51 -1.88 1.01
N PHE A 58 4.75 -1.46 -0.01
CA PHE A 58 5.33 -1.11 -1.31
C PHE A 58 6.19 0.15 -1.21
N LEU A 59 7.44 0.02 -1.65
CA LEU A 59 8.38 1.12 -1.91
C LEU A 59 8.71 1.11 -3.41
N PRO A 60 8.47 2.21 -4.16
CA PRO A 60 8.76 2.22 -5.58
C PRO A 60 10.27 2.19 -5.86
N MET A 61 10.66 1.59 -6.98
CA MET A 61 11.92 1.94 -7.61
C MET A 61 11.80 3.36 -8.18
N TYR A 62 12.76 4.22 -7.91
CA TYR A 62 12.84 5.59 -8.39
C TYR A 62 14.30 5.89 -8.74
N GLU A 63 14.56 6.37 -9.95
CA GLU A 63 15.92 6.67 -10.43
C GLU A 63 16.93 5.51 -10.23
N GLY A 64 16.46 4.27 -10.48
CA GLY A 64 17.29 3.06 -10.37
C GLY A 64 17.54 2.57 -8.94
N LYS A 65 16.98 3.22 -7.93
CA LYS A 65 17.11 2.83 -6.51
C LYS A 65 15.76 2.53 -5.89
N LEU A 66 15.73 1.63 -4.92
CA LEU A 66 14.54 1.42 -4.11
C LEU A 66 14.36 2.64 -3.21
N ALA A 67 13.21 3.31 -3.29
CA ALA A 67 12.88 4.41 -2.40
C ALA A 67 12.86 3.92 -0.95
N THR A 68 13.27 4.76 -0.01
CA THR A 68 13.27 4.40 1.41
C THR A 68 11.96 4.78 2.10
N ARG A 69 11.21 5.73 1.51
CA ARG A 69 9.87 6.16 1.93
C ARG A 69 9.00 6.50 0.72
N LYS A 70 7.68 6.57 0.94
CA LYS A 70 6.70 7.15 0.01
C LYS A 70 5.66 7.99 0.76
N GLY A 71 4.86 8.76 0.04
CA GLY A 71 3.87 9.67 0.61
C GLY A 71 2.83 9.00 1.49
N GLY A 72 2.39 7.79 1.13
CA GLY A 72 1.52 7.00 2.00
C GLY A 72 0.68 5.96 1.30
N CYS A 73 -0.26 5.41 2.06
CA CYS A 73 -1.36 4.63 1.54
C CYS A 73 -2.66 4.97 2.29
N GLY A 74 -3.80 4.64 1.70
CA GLY A 74 -5.10 4.88 2.33
C GLY A 74 -6.21 4.06 1.68
N SER A 75 -7.44 4.30 2.14
CA SER A 75 -8.62 3.68 1.56
C SER A 75 -9.76 4.68 1.34
N TYR A 76 -10.50 4.50 0.26
CA TYR A 76 -11.80 5.12 0.04
C TYR A 76 -12.87 4.38 0.84
N HIS A 77 -13.80 5.11 1.47
CA HIS A 77 -14.71 4.59 2.51
C HIS A 77 -13.97 3.93 3.69
N MET A 78 -12.93 4.59 4.21
CA MET A 78 -12.11 4.07 5.31
C MET A 78 -12.93 3.80 6.59
N GLU A 79 -14.04 4.50 6.80
CA GLU A 79 -14.97 4.29 7.91
C GLU A 79 -15.59 2.89 7.93
N ASN A 80 -15.65 2.19 6.80
CA ASN A 80 -16.12 0.80 6.78
C ASN A 80 -15.21 -0.12 7.61
N ASP A 81 -13.91 0.18 7.70
CA ASP A 81 -12.97 -0.59 8.54
C ASP A 81 -13.24 -0.40 10.04
N TYR A 82 -14.04 0.59 10.44
CA TYR A 82 -14.52 0.69 11.82
C TYR A 82 -15.27 -0.57 12.27
N ARG A 83 -15.90 -1.29 11.33
CA ARG A 83 -16.63 -2.55 11.57
C ARG A 83 -15.73 -3.77 11.74
N SER A 84 -14.43 -3.65 11.45
CA SER A 84 -13.47 -4.72 11.69
C SER A 84 -13.20 -4.88 13.18
N THR A 85 -12.73 -6.05 13.60
CA THR A 85 -12.28 -6.29 14.98
C THR A 85 -10.76 -6.50 15.00
N PRO A 86 -9.98 -5.64 15.69
CA PRO A 86 -10.42 -4.42 16.37
C PRO A 86 -10.76 -3.30 15.36
N ASN A 87 -11.51 -2.27 15.76
CA ASN A 87 -11.94 -1.19 14.86
C ASN A 87 -10.77 -0.59 14.09
N TYR A 88 -10.91 -0.33 12.79
CA TYR A 88 -9.82 0.11 11.92
C TYR A 88 -8.63 -0.87 11.87
N LYS A 89 -8.90 -2.18 11.84
CA LYS A 89 -7.86 -3.23 11.85
C LYS A 89 -6.83 -2.99 10.75
N TRP A 90 -7.30 -2.82 9.51
CA TRP A 90 -6.44 -2.74 8.35
C TRP A 90 -5.77 -1.38 8.23
N THR A 91 -6.49 -0.29 8.52
CA THR A 91 -5.91 1.05 8.53
C THR A 91 -4.79 1.17 9.57
N ARG A 92 -4.98 0.66 10.79
CA ARG A 92 -3.93 0.69 11.83
C ARG A 92 -2.72 -0.13 11.46
N GLU A 93 -2.92 -1.32 10.90
CA GLU A 93 -1.82 -2.17 10.45
C GLU A 93 -1.03 -1.54 9.29
N ALA A 94 -1.73 -0.90 8.35
CA ALA A 94 -1.08 -0.14 7.28
C ALA A 94 -0.23 1.02 7.81
N ILE A 95 -0.73 1.75 8.81
CA ILE A 95 0.03 2.82 9.49
C ILE A 95 1.27 2.25 10.17
N ARG A 96 1.14 1.12 10.89
CA ARG A 96 2.27 0.45 11.56
C ARG A 96 3.37 0.08 10.57
N LEU A 97 3.02 -0.58 9.47
CA LEU A 97 3.95 -0.97 8.42
C LEU A 97 4.66 0.25 7.80
N MET A 98 3.94 1.35 7.57
CA MET A 98 4.53 2.58 7.05
C MET A 98 5.57 3.22 7.99
N GLN A 99 5.56 2.92 9.30
CA GLN A 99 6.59 3.39 10.23
C GLN A 99 7.93 2.64 10.08
N GLU A 100 7.95 1.51 9.38
CA GLU A 100 9.18 0.75 9.14
C GLU A 100 10.03 1.38 8.02
N HIS A 101 9.48 2.33 7.26
CA HIS A 101 10.16 3.07 6.19
C HIS A 101 11.16 4.09 6.76
N LYS A 102 12.41 4.00 6.31
CA LYS A 102 13.56 4.75 6.85
C LYS A 102 13.95 5.95 6.01
#